data_AF-A0A969SFN2-F1
#
_entry.id   AF-A0A969SFN2-F1
#
_cell.length_a   1.000
_cell.length_b   1.000
_cell.length_c   1.000
_cell.angle_alpha   90.00
_cell.angle_beta   90.00
_cell.angle_gamma   90.00
#
_symmetry.space_group_name_H-M   'P 1'
#
loop_
_entity.id
_entity.type
_entity.pdbx_description
1 polymer ?
#
loop_
_entity_poly.entity_id
_entity_poly.type
_entity_poly.pdbx_seq_one_letter_code
_entity_poly.pdbx_strand_id
1 'polypeptide(L)' 'MPYINDDDGRLNNFAKEPKMYGAEYPDKKQQRNYIILGVAGAALVALLVFVAASV' A
#
# COMPACT_ATOMS: atom_id res chain seq x y z
N MET A 1 30.78 12.16 13.99
CA MET A 1 31.06 10.91 13.25
C MET A 1 29.71 10.28 12.93
N PRO A 2 29.44 9.79 11.71
CA PRO A 2 28.11 9.32 11.30
C PRO A 2 27.55 8.12 12.10
N TYR A 3 28.34 7.54 13.02
CA TYR A 3 28.00 6.38 13.84
C TYR A 3 27.99 6.67 15.36
N ILE A 4 28.39 7.88 15.78
CA ILE A 4 28.27 8.33 17.17
C ILE A 4 27.04 9.23 17.21
N ASN A 5 25.88 8.61 17.38
CA ASN A 5 24.57 9.28 17.37
C ASN A 5 23.84 9.19 18.72
N ASP A 6 24.49 8.66 19.76
CA ASP A 6 23.95 8.70 21.14
C ASP A 6 24.36 10.01 21.82
N ASP A 7 23.46 10.56 22.65
CA ASP A 7 23.68 11.79 23.42
C ASP A 7 24.91 11.69 24.35
N ASP A 8 25.29 10.47 24.73
CA ASP A 8 26.46 10.14 25.56
C ASP A 8 27.77 9.95 24.76
N GLY A 9 27.77 10.17 23.44
CA GLY A 9 28.97 10.07 22.61
C GLY A 9 29.47 8.64 22.36
N ARG A 10 28.62 7.62 22.60
CA ARG A 10 28.94 6.19 22.38
C ARG A 10 28.44 5.72 21.01
N LEU A 11 28.94 4.56 20.57
CA LEU A 11 28.45 3.86 19.38
C LEU A 11 27.02 3.37 19.67
N ASN A 12 26.06 3.84 18.88
CA ASN A 12 24.69 3.39 18.97
C ASN A 12 24.55 2.02 18.28
N ASN A 13 24.24 0.97 19.05
CA ASN A 13 24.02 -0.39 18.56
C ASN A 13 22.53 -0.79 18.57
N PHE A 14 21.63 0.18 18.66
CA PHE A 14 20.19 -0.04 18.54
C PHE A 14 19.76 0.01 17.07
N ALA A 15 18.67 -0.69 16.77
CA ALA A 15 18.04 -0.60 15.45
C ALA A 15 17.55 0.82 15.21
N LYS A 16 17.89 1.39 14.05
CA LYS A 16 17.39 2.70 13.65
C LYS A 16 15.87 2.62 13.44
N GLU A 17 15.13 3.50 14.12
CA GLU A 17 13.69 3.57 13.91
C GLU A 17 13.37 3.83 12.43
N PRO A 18 12.45 3.04 11.83
CA PRO A 18 12.02 3.31 10.48
C PRO A 18 11.32 4.67 10.43
N LYS A 19 11.53 5.41 9.34
CA LYS A 19 10.77 6.64 9.12
C LYS A 19 9.29 6.27 9.01
N MET A 20 8.49 6.78 9.95
CA MET A 20 7.04 6.65 9.89
C MET A 20 6.53 7.43 8.67
N TYR A 21 5.76 6.77 7.80
CA TYR A 21 5.05 7.41 6.71
C TYR A 21 3.55 7.30 6.96
N GLY A 22 2.84 8.42 6.78
CA GLY A 22 1.38 8.44 6.84
C GLY A 22 0.77 7.90 5.56
N ALA A 23 -0.49 7.45 5.64
CA ALA A 23 -1.26 7.21 4.43
C ALA A 23 -1.54 8.55 3.74
N GLU A 24 -1.18 8.65 2.47
CA GLU A 24 -1.51 9.81 1.64
C GLU A 24 -2.82 9.55 0.88
N TYR A 25 -3.59 10.61 0.67
CA TYR A 25 -4.79 10.52 -0.15
C TYR A 25 -4.40 10.16 -1.59
N PRO A 26 -5.11 9.23 -2.25
CA PRO A 26 -4.71 8.77 -3.57
C PRO A 26 -4.73 9.88 -4.61
N ASP A 27 -3.71 9.90 -5.47
CA ASP A 27 -3.66 10.84 -6.58
C ASP A 27 -4.74 10.55 -7.64
N LYS A 28 -4.91 11.46 -8.63
CA LYS A 28 -5.93 11.32 -9.67
C LYS A 28 -5.78 10.04 -10.51
N LYS A 29 -4.55 9.57 -10.74
CA LYS A 29 -4.28 8.32 -11.48
C LYS A 29 -4.66 7.11 -10.64
N GLN A 30 -4.32 7.12 -9.35
CA GLN A 30 -4.70 6.07 -8.39
C GLN A 30 -6.22 5.96 -8.26
N GLN A 31 -6.93 7.09 -8.11
CA GLN A 31 -8.39 7.10 -8.06
C GLN A 31 -9.03 6.51 -9.33
N ARG A 32 -8.54 6.90 -10.51
CA ARG A 32 -9.01 6.33 -11.79
C ARG A 32 -8.76 4.83 -11.85
N ASN A 33 -7.58 4.37 -11.42
CA ASN A 33 -7.26 2.95 -11.39
C ASN A 33 -8.16 2.17 -10.43
N TYR A 34 -8.54 2.75 -9.28
CA TYR A 34 -9.48 2.12 -8.36
C TYR A 34 -10.87 1.95 -8.98
N ILE A 35 -11.34 2.95 -9.74
CA ILE A 35 -12.61 2.82 -10.48
C ILE A 35 -12.50 1.68 -11.51
N ILE A 36 -11.41 1.63 -12.28
CA ILE A 36 -11.19 0.56 -13.27
C ILE A 36 -11.17 -0.82 -12.60
N LEU A 37 -10.45 -0.96 -11.48
CA LEU A 37 -10.39 -2.21 -10.72
C LEU A 37 -11.75 -2.62 -10.16
N GLY A 38 -12.53 -1.65 -9.66
CA GLY A 38 -13.89 -1.89 -9.17
C GLY A 38 -14.81 -2.41 -10.28
N VAL A 39 -14.78 -1.75 -11.45
CA VAL A 39 -15.57 -2.18 -12.62
C VAL A 39 -15.13 -3.56 -13.12
N ALA A 40 -13.82 -3.80 -13.24
CA ALA A 40 -13.28 -5.08 -13.68
C ALA A 40 -13.66 -6.22 -12.72
N GLY A 41 -13.57 -5.97 -11.40
CA GLY A 41 -13.97 -6.94 -10.38
C GLY A 41 -15.47 -7.24 -10.43
N ALA A 42 -16.32 -6.20 -10.54
CA ALA A 42 -17.76 -6.38 -10.65
C ALA A 42 -18.15 -7.15 -11.92
N ALA A 43 -17.53 -6.83 -13.06
CA ALA A 43 -17.74 -7.53 -14.32
C ALA A 43 -17.34 -9.01 -14.22
N LEU A 44 -16.19 -9.30 -13.61
CA LEU A 44 -15.75 -10.67 -13.39
C LEU A 44 -16.76 -11.46 -12.55
N VAL A 45 -17.22 -10.91 -11.43
CA VAL A 45 -18.22 -11.57 -10.56
C VAL A 45 -19.54 -11.80 -11.32
N ALA A 46 -20.03 -10.79 -12.04
CA ALA A 46 -21.25 -10.91 -12.83
C ALA A 46 -21.15 -12.00 -13.90
N LEU A 47 -20.01 -12.08 -14.60
CA LEU A 47 -19.76 -13.13 -15.59
C LEU A 47 -19.69 -14.52 -14.97
N LEU A 48 -19.05 -14.68 -13.81
CA LEU A 48 -18.99 -15.96 -13.11
C LEU A 48 -20.38 -16.43 -12.67
N VAL A 49 -21.20 -15.52 -12.13
CA VAL A 49 -22.59 -15.82 -11.76
C VAL A 49 -23.42 -16.18 -12.99
N PHE A 50 -23.25 -15.45 -14.10
CA PHE A 50 -23.92 -15.74 -15.35
C PHE A 50 -23.57 -17.15 -15.87
N VAL A 51 -22.28 -17.48 -15.93
CA VAL A 51 -21.83 -18.82 -16.35
C VAL A 51 -22.45 -19.90 -15.46
N ALA A 52 -22.39 -19.74 -14.13
CA ALA A 52 -22.94 -20.69 -13.19
C ALA A 52 -24.47 -20.87 -13.32
N ALA A 53 -25.21 -19.82 -13.66
CA ALA A 53 -26.65 -19.89 -13.90
C ALA A 53 -27.04 -20.42 -15.28
N SER A 54 -26.09 -20.50 -16.22
CA SER A 54 -26.34 -20.86 -17.63
C SER A 54 -26.06 -22.34 -17.98
N VAL A 55 -25.46 -23.09 -17.06
CA VAL A 55 -25.10 -24.51 -17.21
C VAL A 55 -25.95 -25.42 -16.35
#